data_AF-A0A2N1SMU8-F1
#
_entry.id   AF-A0A2N1SMU8-F1
#
_cell.length_a   1.000
_cell.length_b   1.000
_cell.length_c   1.000
_cell.angle_alpha   90.00
_cell.angle_beta   90.00
_cell.angle_gamma   90.00
#
_symmetry.space_group_name_H-M   'P 1'
#
loop_
_entity.id
_entity.type
_entity.pdbx_description
1 polymer ?
#
loop_
_entity_poly.entity_id
_entity_poly.type
_entity_poly.pdbx_seq_one_letter_code
_entity_poly.pdbx_strand_id
1 'polypeptide(L)'
;MPSVADDRAGKTIYADDVKIIKGKIRRTATASAQKASLQLINRDRTELYHRLDQMVSDDIVTPLEKRALQLEWNQVQSERSNITMKAMEYGITEQEVYRNYSDAFTSLSFIIGIVLDPLHTNEYTDISELGDIRSSFVQYHQMLALLGEQLFRYETGMLGGLDYRVKLAITVTATKNPLPLNGIPSTLSASIVRDGVEATGEYDPTCFTWERLSEDRTADQTWNDNHASHSKTLLVNVDDLVYGYASFICNFYYQYSETMYIAKSGFITLSKEIPGPKGEDAYSVEVISQDGTVFRMGQPFTTTFEVQVKQGGEDITGFFTDEDFRWRRTSSDPYSDALWNSTHFSTGGKTLTITQADTAGKSNFFCDLLTERSN
;
A
#
# COMPACT_ATOMS: atom_id res chain seq x y z
N MET A 1 36.71 32.87 9.86
CA MET A 1 35.68 33.65 9.12
C MET A 1 35.29 32.86 7.89
N PRO A 2 34.08 32.29 7.83
CA PRO A 2 33.54 31.75 6.58
C PRO A 2 32.55 32.74 5.97
N SER A 3 32.69 32.92 4.67
CA SER A 3 31.97 33.86 3.81
C SER A 3 30.48 33.53 3.71
N VAL A 4 29.65 34.54 3.95
CA VAL A 4 28.24 34.54 3.55
C VAL A 4 28.22 34.77 2.04
N ALA A 5 27.80 33.76 1.28
CA ALA A 5 27.40 33.95 -0.11
C ALA A 5 25.93 34.41 -0.10
N ASP A 6 25.71 35.64 -0.56
CA ASP A 6 24.39 36.20 -0.85
C ASP A 6 23.84 35.48 -2.09
N ASP A 7 22.78 34.68 -1.90
CA ASP A 7 22.00 34.11 -3.00
C ASP A 7 20.65 34.83 -3.07
N ARG A 8 20.43 35.49 -4.20
CA ARG A 8 19.20 36.19 -4.57
C ARG A 8 18.16 35.24 -5.16
N ALA A 9 18.05 34.01 -4.67
CA ALA A 9 17.19 32.98 -5.26
C ALA A 9 16.41 32.12 -4.24
N GLY A 10 16.26 32.59 -3.00
CA GLY A 10 15.17 32.14 -2.11
C GLY A 10 15.10 30.64 -1.83
N LYS A 11 16.23 29.91 -1.91
CA LYS A 11 16.31 28.50 -1.56
C LYS A 11 17.05 28.37 -0.22
N THR A 12 16.30 28.11 0.84
CA THR A 12 16.87 27.84 2.18
C THR A 12 17.72 26.58 2.13
N ILE A 13 19.04 26.73 2.30
CA ILE A 13 19.98 25.62 2.46
C ILE A 13 19.89 25.15 3.92
N TYR A 14 19.52 23.90 4.16
CA TYR A 14 19.59 23.27 5.47
C TYR A 14 21.05 22.94 5.78
N ALA A 15 21.67 23.73 6.67
CA ALA A 15 22.84 23.26 7.41
C ALA A 15 22.32 22.60 8.68
N ASP A 16 22.55 21.30 8.84
CA ASP A 16 21.97 20.43 9.88
C ASP A 16 22.07 20.95 11.33
N ASP A 17 22.93 21.92 11.62
CA ASP A 17 23.16 22.46 12.95
C ASP A 17 22.45 23.78 13.25
N VAL A 18 21.77 24.41 12.29
CA VAL A 18 21.19 25.75 12.48
C VAL A 18 19.84 25.92 11.77
N LYS A 19 18.80 26.26 12.54
CA LYS A 19 17.47 26.66 12.06
C LYS A 19 17.23 28.14 12.26
N ILE A 20 16.61 28.79 11.28
CA ILE A 20 16.13 30.18 11.40
C ILE A 20 14.68 30.12 11.85
N ILE A 21 14.40 30.57 13.08
CA ILE A 21 13.05 30.63 13.65
C ILE A 21 12.72 32.11 13.88
N LYS A 22 11.70 32.63 13.18
CA LYS A 22 11.32 34.06 13.20
C LYS A 22 12.54 35.02 13.04
N GLY A 23 13.44 34.71 12.11
CA GLY A 23 14.62 35.53 11.83
C GLY A 23 15.81 35.35 12.79
N LYS A 24 15.75 34.41 13.74
CA LYS A 24 16.87 34.08 14.64
C LYS A 24 17.50 32.73 14.31
N ILE A 25 18.82 32.73 14.11
CA ILE A 25 19.69 31.54 13.93
C ILE A 25 19.76 30.77 15.25
N ARG A 26 19.38 29.47 15.27
CA ARG A 26 19.34 28.62 16.47
C ARG A 26 19.85 27.22 16.19
N ARG A 27 20.47 26.58 17.19
CA ARG A 27 20.95 25.19 17.06
C ARG A 27 19.79 24.19 16.98
N THR A 28 19.90 23.22 16.08
CA THR A 28 18.97 22.09 16.02
C THR A 28 19.02 21.30 17.34
N ALA A 29 17.88 21.10 18.00
CA ALA A 29 17.80 20.26 19.21
C ALA A 29 18.21 18.81 18.88
N THR A 30 18.99 18.17 19.75
CA THR A 30 19.44 16.78 19.56
C THR A 30 18.26 15.81 19.51
N ALA A 31 18.43 14.65 18.85
CA ALA A 31 17.39 13.62 18.79
C ALA A 31 16.93 13.15 20.19
N SER A 32 17.83 13.14 21.18
CA SER A 32 17.51 12.86 22.58
C SER A 32 16.61 13.93 23.21
N ALA A 33 16.87 15.21 22.95
CA ALA A 33 16.05 16.30 23.45
C ALA A 33 14.65 16.26 22.81
N GLN A 34 14.57 15.93 21.52
CA GLN A 34 13.30 15.77 20.81
C GLN A 34 12.48 14.59 21.37
N LYS A 35 13.12 13.45 21.63
CA LYS A 35 12.46 12.28 22.24
C LYS A 35 11.96 12.58 23.65
N ALA A 36 12.74 13.32 24.45
CA ALA A 36 12.32 13.77 25.77
C ALA A 36 11.12 14.72 25.70
N SER A 37 11.12 15.70 24.78
CA SER A 37 9.97 16.60 24.56
C SER A 37 8.69 15.82 24.20
N LEU A 38 8.76 14.78 23.36
CA LEU A 38 7.62 13.91 23.04
C LEU A 38 7.13 13.08 24.24
N GLN A 39 8.03 12.59 25.08
CA GLN A 39 7.66 11.85 26.30
C GLN A 39 6.94 12.75 27.33
N LEU A 40 7.30 14.02 27.42
CA LEU A 40 6.60 15.00 28.25
C LEU A 40 5.17 15.28 27.75
N ILE A 41 4.96 15.27 26.42
CA ILE A 41 3.62 15.43 25.82
C ILE A 41 2.76 14.19 26.08
N ASN A 42 3.34 12.98 26.02
CA ASN A 42 2.62 11.70 26.12
C ASN A 42 2.61 11.09 27.54
N ARG A 43 2.72 11.91 28.60
CA ARG A 43 2.67 11.39 29.97
C ARG A 43 1.26 10.82 30.27
N ASP A 44 1.20 9.53 30.61
CA ASP A 44 -0.04 8.91 31.10
C ASP A 44 -0.47 9.55 32.43
N ARG A 45 -1.72 9.99 32.47
CA ARG A 45 -2.33 10.70 33.61
C ARG A 45 -3.57 9.98 34.14
N THR A 46 -3.84 8.76 33.68
CA THR A 46 -5.01 7.96 34.05
C THR A 46 -5.09 7.76 35.56
N GLU A 47 -3.99 7.36 36.18
CA GLU A 47 -3.91 7.15 37.63
C GLU A 47 -4.12 8.45 38.42
N LEU A 48 -3.58 9.57 37.92
CA LEU A 48 -3.81 10.88 38.54
C LEU A 48 -5.30 11.22 38.55
N TYR A 49 -5.97 11.09 37.40
CA TYR A 49 -7.39 11.39 37.30
C TYR A 49 -8.24 10.43 38.14
N HIS A 50 -7.88 9.15 38.22
CA HIS A 50 -8.58 8.20 39.08
C HIS A 50 -8.47 8.58 40.56
N ARG A 51 -7.29 8.99 41.04
CA ARG A 51 -7.14 9.48 42.42
C ARG A 51 -7.91 10.77 42.65
N LEU A 52 -7.92 11.69 41.68
CA LEU A 52 -8.74 12.91 41.78
C LEU A 52 -10.23 12.58 41.85
N ASP A 53 -10.72 11.59 41.09
CA ASP A 53 -12.12 11.13 41.15
C ASP A 53 -12.49 10.60 42.55
N GLN A 54 -11.58 9.85 43.19
CA GLN A 54 -11.79 9.36 44.56
C GLN A 54 -11.85 10.52 45.57
N MET A 55 -10.93 11.47 45.43
CA MET A 55 -10.78 12.62 46.31
C MET A 55 -11.94 13.61 46.29
N VAL A 56 -12.64 13.72 45.17
CA VAL A 56 -13.77 14.64 45.02
C VAL A 56 -15.12 13.95 45.20
N SER A 57 -15.13 12.65 45.52
CA SER A 57 -16.35 11.84 45.53
C SER A 57 -17.33 12.21 46.66
N ASP A 58 -16.83 12.77 47.76
CA ASP A 58 -17.59 13.18 48.94
C ASP A 58 -17.55 14.70 49.21
N ASP A 59 -17.08 15.48 48.23
CA ASP A 59 -16.89 16.94 48.32
C ASP A 59 -16.02 17.40 49.51
N ILE A 60 -15.23 16.51 50.12
CA ILE A 60 -14.37 16.82 51.26
C ILE A 60 -12.96 16.31 51.02
N VAL A 61 -12.00 17.24 50.93
CA VAL A 61 -10.58 16.88 50.82
C VAL A 61 -9.97 16.71 52.21
N THR A 62 -9.53 15.49 52.50
CA THR A 62 -8.90 15.11 53.77
C THR A 62 -7.44 15.59 53.86
N PRO A 63 -6.86 15.68 55.07
CA PRO A 63 -5.44 16.04 55.23
C PRO A 63 -4.46 15.09 54.51
N LEU A 64 -4.83 13.81 54.34
CA LEU A 64 -4.00 12.84 53.62
C LEU A 64 -4.01 13.14 52.11
N GLU A 65 -5.17 13.44 51.56
CA GLU A 65 -5.38 13.78 50.16
C GLU A 65 -4.72 15.11 49.78
N LYS A 66 -4.74 16.10 50.70
CA LYS A 66 -3.97 17.35 50.55
C LYS A 66 -2.48 17.09 50.34
N ARG A 67 -1.89 16.12 51.06
CA ARG A 67 -0.48 15.76 50.88
C ARG A 67 -0.22 15.17 49.49
N ALA A 68 -1.12 14.34 48.98
CA ALA A 68 -1.00 13.78 47.64
C ALA A 68 -1.14 14.89 46.57
N LEU A 69 -2.13 15.78 46.71
CA LEU A 69 -2.30 16.95 45.84
C LEU A 69 -1.10 17.88 45.87
N GLN A 70 -0.47 18.10 47.04
CA GLN A 70 0.70 18.95 47.15
C GLN A 70 1.87 18.42 46.31
N LEU A 71 2.06 17.10 46.25
CA LEU A 71 3.10 16.49 45.42
C LEU A 71 2.85 16.76 43.92
N GLU A 72 1.61 16.56 43.47
CA GLU A 72 1.22 16.83 42.09
C GLU A 72 1.30 18.33 41.76
N TRP A 73 0.89 19.19 42.68
CA TRP A 73 0.97 20.63 42.51
C TRP A 73 2.41 21.15 42.41
N ASN A 74 3.32 20.61 43.21
CA ASN A 74 4.75 20.93 43.11
C ASN A 74 5.31 20.55 41.73
N GLN A 75 4.90 19.40 41.19
CA GLN A 75 5.27 18.96 39.86
C GLN A 75 4.73 19.92 38.78
N VAL A 76 3.46 20.30 38.88
CA VAL A 76 2.82 21.28 37.98
C VAL A 76 3.55 22.63 37.99
N GLN A 77 3.93 23.13 39.16
CA GLN A 77 4.70 24.38 39.27
C GLN A 77 6.08 24.27 38.60
N SER A 78 6.77 23.15 38.80
CA SER A 78 8.07 22.88 38.17
C SER A 78 7.96 22.81 36.64
N GLU A 79 6.99 22.05 36.12
CA GLU A 79 6.73 21.94 34.68
C GLU A 79 6.38 23.31 34.06
N ARG A 80 5.57 24.11 34.77
CA ARG A 80 5.23 25.47 34.33
C ARG A 80 6.45 26.35 34.17
N SER A 81 7.36 26.36 35.15
CA SER A 81 8.57 27.19 35.06
C SER A 81 9.35 26.89 33.78
N ASN A 82 9.54 25.60 33.48
CA ASN A 82 10.26 25.14 32.30
C ASN A 82 9.56 25.55 30.99
N ILE A 83 8.24 25.31 30.87
CA ILE A 83 7.53 25.60 29.63
C ILE A 83 7.38 27.10 29.38
N THR A 84 7.22 27.91 30.44
CA THR A 84 7.20 29.37 30.34
C THR A 84 8.54 29.93 29.90
N MET A 85 9.66 29.42 30.42
CA MET A 85 11.00 29.82 29.94
C MET A 85 11.17 29.53 28.44
N LYS A 86 10.76 28.34 27.97
CA LYS A 86 10.78 28.02 26.54
C LYS A 86 9.87 28.96 25.73
N ALA A 87 8.65 29.22 26.20
CA ALA A 87 7.73 30.11 25.51
C ALA A 87 8.28 31.54 25.36
N MET A 88 8.96 32.05 26.40
CA MET A 88 9.68 33.32 26.34
C MET A 88 10.86 33.27 25.36
N GLU A 89 11.65 32.20 25.39
CA GLU A 89 12.78 32.00 24.48
C GLU A 89 12.34 32.01 23.00
N TYR A 90 11.21 31.37 22.69
CA TYR A 90 10.60 31.34 21.36
C TYR A 90 9.76 32.57 21.03
N GLY A 91 9.56 33.49 21.98
CA GLY A 91 8.76 34.71 21.77
C GLY A 91 7.32 34.40 21.37
N ILE A 92 6.67 33.49 22.11
CA ILE A 92 5.30 33.04 21.82
C ILE A 92 4.31 33.34 22.95
N THR A 93 4.72 34.11 23.97
CA THR A 93 3.88 34.47 25.11
C THR A 93 2.61 35.25 24.71
N GLU A 94 2.67 35.99 23.61
CA GLU A 94 1.52 36.72 23.04
C GLU A 94 0.66 35.88 22.11
N GLN A 95 0.93 34.58 21.95
CA GLN A 95 0.09 33.71 21.13
C GLN A 95 -1.05 33.12 21.94
N GLU A 96 -2.16 32.85 21.26
CA GLU A 96 -3.37 32.32 21.89
C GLU A 96 -3.12 31.02 22.66
N VAL A 97 -2.31 30.10 22.11
CA VAL A 97 -1.95 28.84 22.78
C VAL A 97 -1.35 29.07 24.18
N TYR A 98 -0.52 30.11 24.32
CA TYR A 98 0.17 30.39 25.56
C TYR A 98 -0.78 31.08 26.55
N ARG A 99 -1.63 31.99 26.06
CA ARG A 99 -2.67 32.60 26.87
C ARG A 99 -3.64 31.55 27.42
N ASN A 100 -4.16 30.67 26.58
CA ASN A 100 -5.06 29.59 26.99
C ASN A 100 -4.41 28.68 28.05
N TYR A 101 -3.13 28.33 27.86
CA TYR A 101 -2.35 27.61 28.86
C TYR A 101 -2.20 28.38 30.18
N SER A 102 -1.85 29.67 30.11
CA SER A 102 -1.67 30.54 31.26
C SER A 102 -2.98 30.74 32.05
N ASP A 103 -4.10 30.87 31.35
CA ASP A 103 -5.42 31.01 31.94
C ASP A 103 -5.83 29.71 32.64
N ALA A 104 -5.66 28.56 31.99
CA ALA A 104 -5.93 27.25 32.60
C ALA A 104 -5.08 27.01 33.86
N PHE A 105 -3.80 27.41 33.85
CA PHE A 105 -2.97 27.37 35.06
C PHE A 105 -3.49 28.29 36.15
N THR A 106 -3.94 29.50 35.80
CA THR A 106 -4.45 30.48 36.79
C THR A 106 -5.72 29.95 37.46
N SER A 107 -6.64 29.37 36.68
CA SER A 107 -7.84 28.70 37.19
C SER A 107 -7.50 27.55 38.13
N LEU A 108 -6.59 26.65 37.72
CA LEU A 108 -6.15 25.54 38.58
C LEU A 108 -5.47 26.05 39.86
N SER A 109 -4.60 27.05 39.74
CA SER A 109 -3.87 27.64 40.87
C SER A 109 -4.81 28.28 41.89
N PHE A 110 -5.92 28.86 41.44
CA PHE A 110 -6.93 29.45 42.33
C PHE A 110 -7.59 28.37 43.20
N ILE A 111 -8.08 27.29 42.57
CA ILE A 111 -8.73 26.17 43.27
C ILE A 111 -7.74 25.49 44.22
N ILE A 112 -6.54 25.18 43.74
CA ILE A 112 -5.52 24.52 44.56
C ILE A 112 -5.05 25.41 45.72
N GLY A 113 -5.02 26.73 45.54
CA GLY A 113 -4.71 27.67 46.61
C GLY A 113 -5.70 27.63 47.78
N ILE A 114 -6.98 27.32 47.50
CA ILE A 114 -8.01 27.16 48.53
C ILE A 114 -7.86 25.80 49.23
N VAL A 115 -7.67 24.73 48.46
CA VAL A 115 -7.56 23.35 49.00
C VAL A 115 -6.28 23.14 49.81
N LEU A 116 -5.16 23.71 49.35
CA LEU A 116 -3.84 23.57 49.96
C LEU A 116 -3.45 24.79 50.79
N ASP A 117 -4.42 25.44 51.44
CA ASP A 117 -4.15 26.56 52.35
C ASP A 117 -3.13 26.13 53.44
N PRO A 118 -1.96 26.80 53.55
CA PRO A 118 -0.95 26.51 54.56
C PRO A 118 -1.45 26.62 56.00
N LEU A 119 -2.49 27.42 56.25
CA LEU A 119 -3.06 27.60 57.59
C LEU A 119 -3.99 26.45 57.99
N HIS A 120 -4.54 25.73 57.02
CA HIS A 120 -5.56 24.69 57.22
C HIS A 120 -5.12 23.32 56.67
N THR A 121 -3.80 23.05 56.63
CA THR A 121 -3.25 21.83 55.99
C THR A 121 -3.62 20.53 56.72
N ASN A 122 -3.88 20.59 58.04
CA ASN A 122 -4.25 19.43 58.84
C ASN A 122 -5.77 19.29 59.06
N GLU A 123 -6.56 20.13 58.41
CA GLU A 123 -8.01 20.16 58.53
C GLU A 123 -8.66 19.57 57.26
N TYR A 124 -9.93 19.17 57.37
CA TYR A 124 -10.74 18.82 56.21
C TYR A 124 -11.14 20.09 55.46
N THR A 125 -11.14 20.08 54.13
CA THR A 125 -11.63 21.20 53.32
C THR A 125 -12.85 20.77 52.54
N ASP A 126 -13.97 21.45 52.77
CA ASP A 126 -15.16 21.36 51.93
C ASP A 126 -14.89 22.05 50.59
N ILE A 127 -15.15 21.33 49.49
CA ILE A 127 -14.92 21.78 48.12
C ILE A 127 -16.20 21.89 47.30
N SER A 128 -17.37 21.74 47.92
CA SER A 128 -18.68 21.72 47.24
C SER A 128 -18.95 22.97 46.39
N GLU A 129 -18.39 24.13 46.76
CA GLU A 129 -18.52 25.39 46.02
C GLU A 129 -17.35 25.69 45.06
N LEU A 130 -16.29 24.87 45.06
CA LEU A 130 -15.05 25.14 44.30
C LEU A 130 -15.10 24.66 42.84
N GLY A 131 -16.20 24.04 42.43
CA GLY A 131 -16.34 23.41 41.13
C GLY A 131 -15.48 22.16 40.99
N ASP A 132 -15.42 21.61 39.78
CA ASP A 132 -14.76 20.34 39.52
C ASP A 132 -13.23 20.50 39.43
N ILE A 133 -12.54 20.15 40.52
CA ILE A 133 -11.07 20.13 40.63
C ILE A 133 -10.46 19.26 39.52
N ARG A 134 -11.05 18.09 39.24
CA ARG A 134 -10.57 17.15 38.24
C ARG A 134 -10.67 17.76 36.85
N SER A 135 -11.79 18.39 36.51
CA SER A 135 -11.92 19.12 35.23
C SER A 135 -10.87 20.22 35.07
N SER A 136 -10.51 20.90 36.15
CA SER A 136 -9.47 21.95 36.12
C SER A 136 -8.07 21.37 35.84
N PHE A 137 -7.72 20.22 36.42
CA PHE A 137 -6.49 19.49 36.07
C PHE A 137 -6.49 19.01 34.62
N VAL A 138 -7.62 18.46 34.14
CA VAL A 138 -7.76 17.99 32.76
C VAL A 138 -7.54 19.15 31.78
N GLN A 139 -8.18 20.30 32.02
CA GLN A 139 -8.06 21.49 31.18
C GLN A 139 -6.63 22.07 31.19
N TYR A 140 -5.95 22.06 32.33
CA TYR A 140 -4.55 22.47 32.42
C TYR A 140 -3.64 21.54 31.59
N HIS A 141 -3.78 20.22 31.73
CA HIS A 141 -2.91 19.25 31.03
C HIS A 141 -3.17 19.18 29.52
N GLN A 142 -4.43 19.06 29.13
CA GLN A 142 -5.06 19.98 28.18
C GLN A 142 -4.18 20.89 27.32
N MET A 143 -4.17 22.15 27.78
CA MET A 143 -3.45 23.25 27.16
C MET A 143 -1.93 23.10 27.27
N LEU A 144 -1.41 22.43 28.31
CA LEU A 144 0.01 22.13 28.46
C LEU A 144 0.52 21.26 27.29
N ALA A 145 -0.25 20.25 26.89
CA ALA A 145 0.08 19.39 25.76
C ALA A 145 0.12 20.19 24.45
N LEU A 146 -0.91 20.99 24.17
CA LEU A 146 -0.98 21.84 22.98
C LEU A 146 0.19 22.84 22.90
N LEU A 147 0.52 23.51 24.00
CA LEU A 147 1.67 24.40 24.07
C LEU A 147 2.98 23.63 23.87
N GLY A 148 3.09 22.45 24.48
CA GLY A 148 4.23 21.55 24.33
C GLY A 148 4.47 21.12 22.89
N GLU A 149 3.42 20.72 22.17
CA GLU A 149 3.45 20.38 20.75
C GLU A 149 3.87 21.57 19.89
N GLN A 150 3.32 22.76 20.15
CA GLN A 150 3.70 23.96 19.41
C GLN A 150 5.18 24.33 19.64
N LEU A 151 5.67 24.26 20.87
CA LEU A 151 7.08 24.46 21.19
C LEU A 151 7.96 23.42 20.50
N PHE A 152 7.54 22.15 20.52
CA PHE A 152 8.24 21.08 19.82
C PHE A 152 8.32 21.32 18.32
N ARG A 153 7.24 21.83 17.70
CA ARG A 153 7.25 22.23 16.29
C ARG A 153 8.26 23.34 16.01
N TYR A 154 8.41 24.32 16.92
CA TYR A 154 9.48 25.33 16.79
C TYR A 154 10.87 24.71 16.93
N GLU A 155 11.10 23.84 17.92
CA GLU A 155 12.38 23.13 18.13
C GLU A 155 12.78 22.31 16.87
N THR A 156 11.80 21.69 16.23
CA THR A 156 11.99 20.77 15.10
C THR A 156 11.83 21.45 13.74
N GLY A 157 11.30 22.67 13.66
CA GLY A 157 10.97 23.33 12.40
C GLY A 157 9.80 22.68 11.64
N MET A 158 8.94 21.93 12.33
CA MET A 158 7.75 21.30 11.72
C MET A 158 6.70 22.37 11.35
N LEU A 159 6.30 22.35 10.08
CA LEU A 159 5.26 23.23 9.54
C LEU A 159 3.89 22.55 9.62
N GLY A 160 2.89 23.27 10.14
CA GLY A 160 1.50 22.83 10.11
C GLY A 160 1.20 21.47 10.75
N GLY A 161 2.05 20.95 11.65
CA GLY A 161 1.84 19.65 12.31
C GLY A 161 2.45 18.44 11.61
N LEU A 162 2.88 18.58 10.35
CA LEU A 162 3.46 17.49 9.57
C LEU A 162 4.83 17.09 10.10
N ASP A 163 4.95 15.86 10.59
CA ASP A 163 6.22 15.26 11.01
C ASP A 163 6.96 14.64 9.84
N TYR A 164 7.76 15.45 9.16
CA TYR A 164 8.58 15.00 8.03
C TYR A 164 9.80 14.15 8.43
N ARG A 165 10.11 14.03 9.73
CA ARG A 165 11.31 13.34 10.21
C ARG A 165 11.13 11.83 10.28
N VAL A 166 9.89 11.35 10.37
CA VAL A 166 9.60 9.92 10.38
C VAL A 166 9.93 9.34 9.00
N LYS A 167 10.87 8.38 8.98
CA LYS A 167 11.27 7.67 7.77
C LYS A 167 10.25 6.59 7.45
N LEU A 168 9.18 7.03 6.81
CA LEU A 168 8.09 6.19 6.36
C LEU A 168 7.97 6.27 4.84
N ALA A 169 7.85 5.12 4.20
CA ALA A 169 7.54 4.97 2.78
C ALA A 169 6.18 4.30 2.61
N ILE A 170 5.43 4.72 1.60
CA ILE A 170 4.21 4.06 1.15
C ILE A 170 4.46 3.52 -0.25
N THR A 171 4.10 2.26 -0.48
CA THR A 171 4.16 1.60 -1.78
C THR A 171 2.77 1.11 -2.14
N VAL A 172 2.36 1.28 -3.39
CA VAL A 172 1.09 0.75 -3.90
C VAL A 172 1.38 -0.37 -4.88
N THR A 173 0.77 -1.53 -4.66
CA THR A 173 0.89 -2.70 -5.54
C THR A 173 -0.46 -3.14 -6.07
N ALA A 174 -0.50 -3.65 -7.30
CA ALA A 174 -1.70 -4.22 -7.91
C ALA A 174 -1.56 -5.73 -8.10
N THR A 175 -2.63 -6.48 -7.84
CA THR A 175 -2.67 -7.93 -8.15
C THR A 175 -2.64 -8.23 -9.66
N LYS A 176 -3.09 -7.28 -10.49
CA LYS A 176 -3.08 -7.35 -11.96
C LYS A 176 -2.72 -5.98 -12.53
N ASN A 177 -1.76 -5.96 -13.47
CA ASN A 177 -1.40 -4.82 -14.28
C ASN A 177 -0.74 -5.34 -15.58
N PRO A 178 -1.32 -5.14 -16.77
CA PRO A 178 -2.51 -4.32 -17.07
C PRO A 178 -3.82 -4.91 -16.53
N LEU A 179 -4.89 -4.12 -16.54
CA LEU A 179 -6.23 -4.56 -16.15
C LEU A 179 -6.87 -5.40 -17.25
N PRO A 180 -7.35 -6.63 -16.95
CA PRO A 180 -7.94 -7.52 -17.95
C PRO A 180 -9.21 -6.96 -18.60
N LEU A 181 -9.39 -7.22 -19.90
CA LEU A 181 -10.60 -6.80 -20.63
C LEU A 181 -11.88 -7.55 -20.22
N ASN A 182 -11.75 -8.68 -19.54
CA ASN A 182 -12.88 -9.50 -19.08
C ASN A 182 -13.56 -8.95 -17.82
N GLY A 183 -13.18 -7.75 -17.36
CA GLY A 183 -13.78 -7.08 -16.19
C GLY A 183 -13.35 -7.65 -14.84
N ILE A 184 -12.45 -8.64 -14.80
CA ILE A 184 -11.95 -9.17 -13.53
C ILE A 184 -11.20 -8.05 -12.78
N PRO A 185 -11.59 -7.71 -11.54
CA PRO A 185 -10.95 -6.63 -10.82
C PRO A 185 -9.52 -6.98 -10.41
N SER A 186 -8.72 -5.93 -10.22
CA SER A 186 -7.42 -5.92 -9.56
C SER A 186 -7.58 -5.29 -8.17
N THR A 187 -7.03 -5.95 -7.16
CA THR A 187 -6.88 -5.34 -5.84
C THR A 187 -5.60 -4.50 -5.80
N LEU A 188 -5.75 -3.22 -5.50
CA LEU A 188 -4.66 -2.34 -5.11
C LEU A 188 -4.46 -2.45 -3.61
N SER A 189 -3.21 -2.52 -3.18
CA SER A 189 -2.83 -2.61 -1.76
C SER A 189 -1.78 -1.56 -1.45
N ALA A 190 -2.03 -0.76 -0.41
CA ALA A 190 -1.05 0.15 0.16
C ALA A 190 -0.23 -0.59 1.22
N SER A 191 1.09 -0.45 1.15
CA SER A 191 2.02 -0.98 2.13
C SER A 191 2.87 0.15 2.69
N ILE A 192 2.94 0.21 4.02
CA ILE A 192 3.74 1.14 4.79
C ILE A 192 5.00 0.44 5.27
N VAL A 193 6.15 1.01 4.96
CA VAL A 193 7.45 0.56 5.45
C VAL A 193 8.03 1.66 6.33
N ARG A 194 8.31 1.33 7.58
CA ARG A 194 8.97 2.23 8.55
C ARG A 194 10.36 1.68 8.86
N ASP A 195 11.39 2.48 8.61
CA ASP A 195 12.80 2.09 8.84
C ASP A 195 13.19 0.75 8.20
N GLY A 196 12.60 0.43 7.03
CA GLY A 196 12.85 -0.81 6.30
C GLY A 196 12.03 -2.02 6.76
N VAL A 197 11.15 -1.86 7.74
CA VAL A 197 10.27 -2.91 8.26
C VAL A 197 8.81 -2.64 7.86
N GLU A 198 8.10 -3.69 7.47
CA GLU A 198 6.66 -3.64 7.19
C GLU A 198 5.90 -3.20 8.45
N ALA A 199 5.09 -2.14 8.33
CA ALA A 199 4.39 -1.51 9.44
C ALA A 199 2.92 -1.19 9.11
N THR A 200 2.37 -1.68 8.00
CA THR A 200 0.99 -1.37 7.59
C THR A 200 -0.01 -1.86 8.64
N GLY A 201 0.29 -2.97 9.33
CA GLY A 201 -0.54 -3.51 10.39
C GLY A 201 -0.75 -2.56 11.59
N GLU A 202 0.17 -1.63 11.82
CA GLU A 202 0.12 -0.70 12.97
C GLU A 202 -0.91 0.43 12.81
N TYR A 203 -1.36 0.66 11.58
CA TYR A 203 -2.22 1.80 11.25
C TYR A 203 -3.66 1.36 10.98
N ASP A 204 -4.62 2.14 11.45
CA ASP A 204 -6.04 1.90 11.19
C ASP A 204 -6.37 2.10 9.68
N PRO A 205 -7.30 1.33 9.08
CA PRO A 205 -7.72 1.55 7.69
C PRO A 205 -8.23 2.97 7.41
N THR A 206 -8.75 3.68 8.41
CA THR A 206 -9.17 5.09 8.32
C THR A 206 -8.04 6.04 7.95
N CYS A 207 -6.78 5.62 8.10
CA CYS A 207 -5.61 6.42 7.72
C CYS A 207 -5.35 6.45 6.20
N PHE A 208 -6.09 5.67 5.40
CA PHE A 208 -5.83 5.47 3.97
C PHE A 208 -7.02 5.90 3.14
N THR A 209 -6.83 6.91 2.28
CA THR A 209 -7.81 7.32 1.27
C THR A 209 -7.28 7.09 -0.13
N TRP A 210 -8.18 6.92 -1.08
CA TRP A 210 -7.84 6.67 -2.47
C TRP A 210 -8.42 7.74 -3.38
N GLU A 211 -7.62 8.13 -4.37
CA GLU A 211 -8.01 9.08 -5.40
C GLU A 211 -7.58 8.55 -6.76
N ARG A 212 -8.44 8.70 -7.76
CA ARG A 212 -8.11 8.51 -9.16
C ARG A 212 -7.71 9.84 -9.79
N LEU A 213 -6.65 9.79 -10.58
CA LEU A 213 -6.12 10.88 -11.37
C LEU A 213 -5.95 10.42 -12.83
N SER A 214 -6.65 11.06 -13.75
CA SER A 214 -6.61 10.80 -15.19
C SER A 214 -6.57 12.11 -16.00
N GLU A 215 -6.83 12.05 -17.31
CA GLU A 215 -7.00 13.27 -18.12
C GLU A 215 -8.40 13.90 -17.98
N ASP A 216 -9.40 13.13 -17.56
CA ASP A 216 -10.77 13.63 -17.36
C ASP A 216 -11.02 13.93 -15.87
N ARG A 217 -10.79 15.20 -15.49
CA ARG A 217 -10.98 15.69 -14.12
C ARG A 217 -12.42 15.61 -13.62
N THR A 218 -13.40 15.68 -14.52
CA THR A 218 -14.82 15.62 -14.14
C THR A 218 -15.21 14.18 -13.82
N ALA A 219 -14.75 13.24 -14.64
CA ALA A 219 -14.91 11.83 -14.37
C ALA A 219 -14.17 11.43 -13.08
N ASP A 220 -12.96 11.94 -12.86
CA ASP A 220 -12.18 11.71 -11.62
C ASP A 220 -12.95 12.18 -10.39
N GLN A 221 -13.51 13.39 -10.40
CA GLN A 221 -14.29 13.90 -9.27
C GLN A 221 -15.46 12.96 -8.93
N THR A 222 -16.25 12.58 -9.95
CA THR A 222 -17.39 11.68 -9.77
C THR A 222 -16.95 10.31 -9.23
N TRP A 223 -15.83 9.78 -9.72
CA TRP A 223 -15.28 8.52 -9.25
C TRP A 223 -14.79 8.63 -7.79
N ASN A 224 -14.06 9.70 -7.46
CA ASN A 224 -13.52 9.96 -6.12
C ASN A 224 -14.64 10.12 -5.08
N ASP A 225 -15.70 10.85 -5.41
CA ASP A 225 -16.86 11.03 -4.52
C ASP A 225 -17.53 9.68 -4.19
N ASN A 226 -17.56 8.76 -5.16
CA ASN A 226 -18.11 7.40 -4.97
C ASN A 226 -17.14 6.44 -4.26
N HIS A 227 -15.83 6.76 -4.20
CA HIS A 227 -14.78 5.93 -3.63
C HIS A 227 -14.10 6.58 -2.41
N ALA A 228 -14.79 7.48 -1.72
CA ALA A 228 -14.31 8.16 -0.51
C ALA A 228 -14.16 7.24 0.72
N SER A 229 -14.32 5.92 0.56
CA SER A 229 -14.14 4.95 1.65
C SER A 229 -12.68 4.87 2.08
N HIS A 230 -12.46 4.79 3.39
CA HIS A 230 -11.12 4.65 3.93
C HIS A 230 -10.73 3.18 4.04
N SER A 231 -9.62 2.78 3.42
CA SER A 231 -9.19 1.39 3.36
C SER A 231 -7.74 1.24 2.91
N LYS A 232 -7.05 0.22 3.42
CA LYS A 232 -5.71 -0.19 2.98
C LYS A 232 -5.69 -0.75 1.55
N THR A 233 -6.86 -1.16 1.05
CA THR A 233 -7.02 -1.75 -0.27
C THR A 233 -8.17 -1.13 -1.05
N LEU A 234 -8.02 -1.11 -2.37
CA LEU A 234 -9.05 -0.64 -3.31
C LEU A 234 -9.22 -1.69 -4.41
N LEU A 235 -10.47 -2.02 -4.75
CA LEU A 235 -10.77 -2.83 -5.92
C LEU A 235 -10.98 -1.91 -7.13
N VAL A 236 -10.29 -2.19 -8.23
CA VAL A 236 -10.43 -1.47 -9.49
C VAL A 236 -10.55 -2.45 -10.66
N ASN A 237 -11.23 -2.06 -11.72
CA ASN A 237 -11.37 -2.83 -12.94
C ASN A 237 -11.20 -1.91 -14.18
N VAL A 238 -11.40 -2.47 -15.37
CA VAL A 238 -11.18 -1.74 -16.63
C VAL A 238 -12.11 -0.52 -16.81
N ASP A 239 -13.31 -0.54 -16.21
CA ASP A 239 -14.28 0.55 -16.27
C ASP A 239 -13.86 1.75 -15.40
N ASP A 240 -12.96 1.54 -14.44
CA ASP A 240 -12.39 2.61 -13.62
C ASP A 240 -11.32 3.42 -14.36
N LEU A 241 -10.89 2.97 -15.55
CA LEU A 241 -9.90 3.68 -16.36
C LEU A 241 -10.55 4.74 -17.24
N VAL A 242 -9.81 5.81 -17.52
CA VAL A 242 -10.24 6.86 -18.44
C VAL A 242 -9.40 6.75 -19.71
N TYR A 243 -10.05 6.57 -20.86
CA TYR A 243 -9.37 6.30 -22.14
C TYR A 243 -8.38 5.12 -22.09
N GLY A 244 -8.60 4.17 -21.17
CA GLY A 244 -7.77 2.97 -21.02
C GLY A 244 -6.55 3.11 -20.12
N TYR A 245 -6.41 4.20 -19.37
CA TYR A 245 -5.40 4.31 -18.32
C TYR A 245 -5.87 5.24 -17.19
N ALA A 246 -5.32 5.06 -15.99
CA ALA A 246 -5.53 5.98 -14.86
C ALA A 246 -4.43 5.78 -13.81
N SER A 247 -4.13 6.83 -13.05
CA SER A 247 -3.30 6.71 -11.86
C SER A 247 -4.19 6.68 -10.62
N PHE A 248 -3.86 5.78 -9.70
CA PHE A 248 -4.54 5.64 -8.42
C PHE A 248 -3.54 6.03 -7.33
N ILE A 249 -3.91 7.03 -6.54
CA ILE A 249 -3.12 7.60 -5.48
C ILE A 249 -3.71 7.11 -4.16
N CYS A 250 -2.90 6.49 -3.32
CA CYS A 250 -3.23 6.25 -1.93
C CYS A 250 -2.61 7.36 -1.09
N ASN A 251 -3.46 8.13 -0.41
CA ASN A 251 -3.05 9.14 0.55
C ASN A 251 -3.13 8.53 1.95
N PHE A 252 -2.00 8.55 2.64
CA PHE A 252 -1.87 8.13 4.03
C PHE A 252 -1.81 9.35 4.93
N TYR A 253 -2.68 9.40 5.94
CA TYR A 253 -2.73 10.43 6.96
C TYR A 253 -2.93 9.78 8.34
N TYR A 254 -1.97 9.98 9.24
CA TYR A 254 -2.04 9.45 10.60
C TYR A 254 -1.77 10.57 11.61
N GLN A 255 -2.84 10.98 12.30
CA GLN A 255 -2.79 11.96 13.38
C GLN A 255 -2.53 11.24 14.70
N TYR A 256 -1.37 11.49 15.30
CA TYR A 256 -0.95 10.85 16.56
C TYR A 256 -1.07 11.77 17.77
N SER A 257 -1.44 13.03 17.54
CA SER A 257 -1.71 14.00 18.59
C SER A 257 -2.70 15.08 18.09
N GLU A 258 -3.09 16.01 18.94
CA GLU A 258 -4.04 17.07 18.58
C GLU A 258 -3.55 17.93 17.41
N THR A 259 -2.24 18.21 17.33
CA THR A 259 -1.69 19.06 16.28
C THR A 259 -0.62 18.39 15.43
N MET A 260 -0.30 17.11 15.66
CA MET A 260 0.78 16.42 14.97
C MET A 260 0.29 15.20 14.18
N TYR A 261 0.80 15.09 12.96
CA TYR A 261 0.45 14.00 12.05
C TYR A 261 1.62 13.61 11.14
N ILE A 262 1.49 12.42 10.56
CA ILE A 262 2.34 11.94 9.47
C ILE A 262 1.46 11.86 8.22
N ALA A 263 1.96 12.37 7.09
CA ALA A 263 1.30 12.21 5.81
C ALA A 263 2.27 11.73 4.72
N LYS A 264 1.80 10.83 3.86
CA LYS A 264 2.52 10.32 2.68
C LYS A 264 1.54 9.97 1.58
N SER A 265 2.01 9.99 0.33
CA SER A 265 1.22 9.52 -0.81
C SER A 265 2.03 8.54 -1.63
N GLY A 266 1.38 7.46 -2.05
CA GLY A 266 1.90 6.48 -3.00
C GLY A 266 0.96 6.39 -4.19
N PHE A 267 1.46 6.01 -5.35
CA PHE A 267 0.61 5.89 -6.53
C PHE A 267 1.00 4.69 -7.38
N ILE A 268 0.05 4.24 -8.19
CA ILE A 268 0.27 3.28 -9.27
C ILE A 268 -0.51 3.72 -10.50
N THR A 269 0.07 3.56 -11.68
CA THR A 269 -0.64 3.78 -12.94
C THR A 269 -0.98 2.44 -13.55
N LEU A 270 -2.24 2.27 -13.92
CA LEU A 270 -2.76 1.08 -14.57
C LEU A 270 -3.17 1.42 -16.01
N SER A 271 -3.01 0.45 -16.89
CA SER A 271 -3.49 0.49 -18.26
C SER A 271 -4.45 -0.66 -18.51
N LYS A 272 -5.34 -0.50 -19.51
CA LYS A 272 -6.11 -1.62 -20.04
C LYS A 272 -5.19 -2.60 -20.74
N GLU A 273 -5.51 -3.88 -20.65
CA GLU A 273 -4.84 -4.90 -21.42
C GLU A 273 -4.99 -4.63 -22.92
N ILE A 274 -3.92 -4.87 -23.66
CA ILE A 274 -3.92 -4.86 -25.13
C ILE A 274 -3.80 -6.32 -25.55
N PRO A 275 -4.85 -6.92 -26.15
CA PRO A 275 -4.78 -8.28 -26.63
C PRO A 275 -3.61 -8.46 -27.58
N GLY A 276 -2.89 -9.57 -27.43
CA GLY A 276 -1.91 -9.98 -28.42
C GLY A 276 -2.56 -10.25 -29.78
N PRO A 277 -1.76 -10.35 -30.86
CA PRO A 277 -2.26 -10.82 -32.14
C PRO A 277 -2.93 -12.20 -31.97
N LYS A 278 -3.96 -12.47 -32.78
CA LYS A 278 -4.55 -13.81 -32.87
C LYS A 278 -3.41 -14.80 -33.16
N GLY A 279 -3.33 -15.89 -32.40
CA GLY A 279 -2.40 -16.97 -32.70
C GLY A 279 -2.64 -17.53 -34.11
N GLU A 280 -1.59 -18.04 -34.74
CA GLU A 280 -1.73 -18.67 -36.06
C GLU A 280 -2.67 -19.87 -35.99
N ASP A 281 -3.42 -20.10 -37.06
CA ASP A 281 -4.34 -21.22 -37.15
C ASP A 281 -3.54 -22.55 -37.18
N ALA A 282 -3.95 -23.52 -36.36
CA ALA A 282 -3.25 -24.80 -36.23
C ALA A 282 -3.40 -25.66 -37.50
N TYR A 283 -2.32 -26.34 -37.88
CA TYR A 283 -2.32 -27.38 -38.91
C TYR A 283 -2.77 -28.74 -38.33
N SER A 284 -3.62 -29.47 -39.05
CA SER A 284 -3.92 -30.87 -38.78
C SER A 284 -3.76 -31.72 -40.04
N VAL A 285 -3.19 -32.92 -39.90
CA VAL A 285 -3.02 -33.89 -40.99
C VAL A 285 -3.87 -35.11 -40.66
N GLU A 286 -4.86 -35.39 -41.51
CA GLU A 286 -5.78 -36.52 -41.38
C GLU A 286 -5.53 -37.54 -42.49
N VAL A 287 -5.45 -38.82 -42.13
CA VAL A 287 -5.37 -39.92 -43.11
C VAL A 287 -6.74 -40.57 -43.24
N ILE A 288 -7.29 -40.56 -44.46
CA ILE A 288 -8.61 -41.08 -44.80
C ILE A 288 -8.45 -42.32 -45.66
N SER A 289 -9.07 -43.43 -45.28
CA SER A 289 -9.10 -44.66 -46.08
C SER A 289 -10.39 -44.76 -46.89
N GLN A 290 -10.27 -45.07 -48.18
CA GLN A 290 -11.41 -45.19 -49.09
C GLN A 290 -12.27 -46.43 -48.82
N ASP A 291 -11.67 -47.55 -48.38
CA ASP A 291 -12.36 -48.84 -48.20
C ASP A 291 -12.46 -49.28 -46.74
N GLY A 292 -12.26 -48.33 -45.82
CA GLY A 292 -12.31 -48.55 -44.37
C GLY A 292 -11.01 -49.10 -43.78
N THR A 293 -10.99 -49.31 -42.46
CA THR A 293 -9.78 -49.66 -41.71
C THR A 293 -9.71 -51.11 -41.24
N VAL A 294 -10.70 -51.94 -41.61
CA VAL A 294 -10.81 -53.34 -41.17
C VAL A 294 -10.96 -54.26 -42.38
N PHE A 295 -9.92 -55.06 -42.64
CA PHE A 295 -9.88 -56.03 -43.72
C PHE A 295 -9.81 -57.46 -43.17
N ARG A 296 -10.44 -58.43 -43.85
CA ARG A 296 -10.48 -59.83 -43.39
C ARG A 296 -9.18 -60.55 -43.73
N MET A 297 -8.61 -61.28 -42.76
CA MET A 297 -7.40 -62.07 -42.95
C MET A 297 -7.58 -63.14 -44.04
N GLY A 298 -6.62 -63.25 -44.95
CA GLY A 298 -6.57 -64.28 -45.99
C GLY A 298 -7.39 -63.98 -47.26
N GLN A 299 -8.01 -62.81 -47.36
CA GLN A 299 -8.59 -62.30 -48.61
C GLN A 299 -7.69 -61.21 -49.18
N PRO A 300 -7.47 -61.17 -50.51
CA PRO A 300 -6.77 -60.05 -51.11
C PRO A 300 -7.58 -58.77 -50.90
N PHE A 301 -6.91 -57.71 -50.48
CA PHE A 301 -7.49 -56.38 -50.41
C PHE A 301 -6.52 -55.36 -51.00
N THR A 302 -7.09 -54.27 -51.46
CA THR A 302 -6.40 -53.05 -51.85
C THR A 302 -7.23 -51.90 -51.31
N THR A 303 -6.59 -50.90 -50.73
CA THR A 303 -7.25 -49.65 -50.37
C THR A 303 -6.32 -48.49 -50.63
N THR A 304 -6.91 -47.33 -50.94
CA THR A 304 -6.15 -46.09 -51.07
C THR A 304 -6.37 -45.24 -49.83
N PHE A 305 -5.27 -44.83 -49.22
CA PHE A 305 -5.26 -43.78 -48.23
C PHE A 305 -5.04 -42.44 -48.92
N GLU A 306 -5.75 -41.42 -48.46
CA GLU A 306 -5.64 -40.04 -48.91
C GLU A 306 -5.38 -39.15 -47.68
N VAL A 307 -4.53 -38.16 -47.85
CA VAL A 307 -4.19 -37.22 -46.78
C VAL A 307 -4.98 -35.93 -46.98
N GLN A 308 -5.59 -35.44 -45.90
CA GLN A 308 -6.20 -34.12 -45.84
C GLN A 308 -5.44 -33.25 -44.83
N VAL A 309 -4.91 -32.11 -45.29
CA VAL A 309 -4.28 -31.10 -44.45
C VAL A 309 -5.28 -29.96 -44.23
N LYS A 310 -5.59 -29.65 -42.98
CA LYS A 310 -6.43 -28.51 -42.62
C LYS A 310 -5.64 -27.45 -41.86
N GLN A 311 -5.94 -26.18 -42.12
CA GLN A 311 -5.47 -25.05 -41.32
C GLN A 311 -6.69 -24.24 -40.87
N GLY A 312 -6.88 -24.07 -39.56
CA GLY A 312 -8.04 -23.34 -39.03
C GLY A 312 -9.41 -23.97 -39.37
N GLY A 313 -9.42 -25.25 -39.77
CA GLY A 313 -10.61 -25.97 -40.21
C GLY A 313 -10.86 -25.97 -41.72
N GLU A 314 -10.12 -25.19 -42.50
CA GLU A 314 -10.20 -25.20 -43.96
C GLU A 314 -9.22 -26.19 -44.58
N ASP A 315 -9.64 -26.91 -45.62
CA ASP A 315 -8.80 -27.85 -46.36
C ASP A 315 -7.80 -27.09 -47.26
N ILE A 316 -6.52 -27.28 -46.96
CA ILE A 316 -5.39 -26.66 -47.65
C ILE A 316 -4.48 -27.70 -48.33
N THR A 317 -4.94 -28.94 -48.47
CA THR A 317 -4.16 -30.06 -49.07
C THR A 317 -3.62 -29.72 -50.46
N GLY A 318 -4.36 -28.91 -51.22
CA GLY A 318 -3.99 -28.48 -52.56
C GLY A 318 -2.71 -27.64 -52.65
N PHE A 319 -2.27 -27.01 -51.57
CA PHE A 319 -1.08 -26.14 -51.55
C PHE A 319 0.24 -26.90 -51.43
N PHE A 320 0.20 -28.17 -51.05
CA PHE A 320 1.38 -29.02 -50.90
C PHE A 320 1.60 -29.87 -52.16
N THR A 321 2.86 -30.22 -52.45
CA THR A 321 3.19 -31.20 -53.49
C THR A 321 3.31 -32.60 -52.89
N ASP A 322 3.28 -33.63 -53.73
CA ASP A 322 3.43 -35.02 -53.27
C ASP A 322 4.74 -35.25 -52.50
N GLU A 323 5.78 -34.49 -52.83
CA GLU A 323 7.10 -34.51 -52.18
C GLU A 323 7.08 -33.99 -50.74
N ASP A 324 6.02 -33.31 -50.29
CA ASP A 324 5.89 -32.79 -48.93
C ASP A 324 5.34 -33.84 -47.94
N PHE A 325 4.89 -35.00 -48.42
CA PHE A 325 4.27 -36.04 -47.59
C PHE A 325 5.20 -37.23 -47.35
N ARG A 326 5.30 -37.71 -46.11
CA ARG A 326 6.09 -38.91 -45.74
C ARG A 326 5.23 -39.94 -45.05
N TRP A 327 5.11 -41.11 -45.68
CA TRP A 327 4.39 -42.22 -45.11
C TRP A 327 5.28 -43.07 -44.21
N ARG A 328 4.71 -43.48 -43.08
CA ARG A 328 5.34 -44.42 -42.16
C ARG A 328 4.34 -45.46 -41.68
N ARG A 329 4.83 -46.69 -41.50
CA ARG A 329 4.11 -47.82 -40.93
C ARG A 329 4.71 -48.20 -39.58
N THR A 330 3.85 -48.57 -38.65
CA THR A 330 4.22 -49.33 -37.45
C THR A 330 3.34 -50.56 -37.30
N SER A 331 3.91 -51.68 -36.87
CA SER A 331 3.23 -52.95 -36.73
C SER A 331 3.85 -53.78 -35.59
N SER A 332 3.47 -55.06 -35.50
CA SER A 332 4.10 -56.01 -34.59
C SER A 332 5.48 -56.51 -35.06
N ASP A 333 5.92 -56.16 -36.28
CA ASP A 333 7.22 -56.55 -36.85
C ASP A 333 8.07 -55.32 -37.19
N PRO A 334 8.90 -54.85 -36.23
CA PRO A 334 9.74 -53.66 -36.43
C PRO A 334 10.78 -53.80 -37.55
N TYR A 335 11.21 -55.02 -37.87
CA TYR A 335 12.18 -55.25 -38.94
C TYR A 335 11.52 -55.06 -40.30
N SER A 336 10.33 -55.63 -40.48
CA SER A 336 9.50 -55.39 -41.67
C SER A 336 9.12 -53.90 -41.79
N ASP A 337 8.81 -53.24 -40.68
CA ASP A 337 8.52 -51.79 -40.68
C ASP A 337 9.70 -50.96 -41.13
N ALA A 338 10.93 -51.28 -40.68
CA ALA A 338 12.13 -50.57 -41.11
C ALA A 338 12.34 -50.68 -42.63
N LEU A 339 12.15 -51.88 -43.19
CA LEU A 339 12.26 -52.10 -44.63
C LEU A 339 11.17 -51.33 -45.41
N TRP A 340 9.91 -51.45 -44.97
CA TRP A 340 8.78 -50.77 -45.60
C TRP A 340 8.95 -49.24 -45.55
N ASN A 341 9.29 -48.70 -44.37
CA ASN A 341 9.52 -47.27 -44.16
C ASN A 341 10.67 -46.77 -45.03
N SER A 342 11.77 -47.52 -45.15
CA SER A 342 12.90 -47.12 -46.00
C SER A 342 12.53 -47.04 -47.49
N THR A 343 11.66 -47.94 -47.96
CA THR A 343 11.23 -47.99 -49.37
C THR A 343 10.21 -46.90 -49.68
N HIS A 344 9.32 -46.58 -48.74
CA HIS A 344 8.23 -45.61 -48.92
C HIS A 344 8.60 -44.18 -48.47
N PHE A 345 9.77 -43.99 -47.86
CA PHE A 345 10.24 -42.67 -47.45
C PHE A 345 10.45 -41.72 -48.65
N SER A 346 10.97 -42.24 -49.77
CA SER A 346 11.33 -41.43 -50.94
C SER A 346 10.21 -41.28 -51.97
N THR A 347 9.19 -42.14 -51.93
CA THR A 347 8.11 -42.13 -52.94
C THR A 347 7.08 -41.04 -52.66
N GLY A 348 6.88 -40.69 -51.37
CA GLY A 348 5.97 -39.62 -50.95
C GLY A 348 4.55 -39.71 -51.52
N GLY A 349 3.74 -38.68 -51.34
CA GLY A 349 2.45 -38.55 -52.02
C GLY A 349 1.25 -38.27 -51.11
N LYS A 350 0.30 -37.51 -51.65
CA LYS A 350 -1.01 -37.27 -51.02
C LYS A 350 -1.85 -38.54 -50.91
N THR A 351 -1.54 -39.54 -51.73
CA THR A 351 -2.22 -40.83 -51.74
C THR A 351 -1.23 -41.97 -51.58
N LEU A 352 -1.67 -43.05 -50.93
CA LEU A 352 -0.90 -44.28 -50.76
C LEU A 352 -1.81 -45.48 -50.95
N THR A 353 -1.48 -46.33 -51.92
CA THR A 353 -2.18 -47.61 -52.08
C THR A 353 -1.56 -48.66 -51.17
N ILE A 354 -2.38 -49.26 -50.31
CA ILE A 354 -2.01 -50.33 -49.38
C ILE A 354 -2.63 -51.64 -49.85
N THR A 355 -1.81 -52.67 -49.93
CA THR A 355 -2.23 -54.04 -50.23
C THR A 355 -1.99 -54.96 -49.04
N GLN A 356 -2.43 -56.21 -49.14
CA GLN A 356 -2.13 -57.23 -48.14
C GLN A 356 -0.61 -57.39 -47.88
N ALA A 357 0.24 -57.20 -48.90
CA ALA A 357 1.70 -57.31 -48.77
C ALA A 357 2.32 -56.19 -47.91
N ASP A 358 1.61 -55.05 -47.78
CA ASP A 358 2.05 -53.89 -47.00
C ASP A 358 1.69 -53.99 -45.53
N THR A 359 0.99 -55.04 -45.12
CA THR A 359 0.54 -55.25 -43.73
C THR A 359 1.27 -56.40 -43.06
N ALA A 360 1.59 -56.20 -41.78
CA ALA A 360 2.17 -57.23 -40.91
C ALA A 360 1.29 -57.35 -39.66
N GLY A 361 0.24 -58.16 -39.74
CA GLY A 361 -0.78 -58.25 -38.69
C GLY A 361 -1.55 -56.93 -38.55
N LYS A 362 -1.63 -56.40 -37.32
CA LYS A 362 -2.20 -55.06 -37.08
C LYS A 362 -1.13 -54.01 -37.41
N SER A 363 -1.34 -53.27 -38.51
CA SER A 363 -0.46 -52.19 -38.95
C SER A 363 -1.16 -50.83 -38.82
N ASN A 364 -0.45 -49.84 -38.31
CA ASN A 364 -0.86 -48.44 -38.31
C ASN A 364 -0.05 -47.69 -39.36
N PHE A 365 -0.70 -46.79 -40.07
CA PHE A 365 -0.06 -45.95 -41.08
C PHE A 365 -0.23 -44.49 -40.68
N PHE A 366 0.85 -43.73 -40.85
CA PHE A 366 0.96 -42.32 -40.53
C PHE A 366 1.45 -41.58 -41.76
N CYS A 367 0.99 -40.34 -41.91
CA CYS A 367 1.57 -39.42 -42.86
C CYS A 367 2.07 -38.18 -42.11
N ASP A 368 3.36 -37.90 -42.24
CA ASP A 368 3.95 -36.66 -41.76
C ASP A 368 3.95 -35.64 -42.90
N LEU A 369 3.64 -34.38 -42.58
CA LEU A 369 3.77 -33.25 -43.49
C LEU A 369 5.11 -32.56 -43.21
N LEU A 370 5.97 -32.46 -44.22
CA LEU A 370 7.23 -31.74 -44.14
C LEU A 370 7.00 -30.26 -44.41
N THR A 371 6.91 -29.45 -43.36
CA THR A 371 6.67 -27.99 -43.47
C THR A 371 7.93 -27.20 -43.80
N GLU A 372 9.12 -27.79 -43.66
CA GLU A 372 10.40 -27.19 -44.06
C GLU A 372 11.06 -28.06 -45.12
N ARG A 373 11.28 -27.48 -46.31
CA ARG A 373 12.12 -28.11 -47.33
C ARG A 373 13.56 -28.03 -46.84
N SER A 374 14.16 -29.17 -46.52
CA SER A 374 15.61 -29.28 -46.34
C SER A 374 16.26 -28.86 -47.66
N ASN A 375 16.82 -27.66 -47.70
CA ASN A 375 17.59 -27.12 -48.83
C ASN A 375 18.79 -27.99 -49.17
#